data_AF-A0A7Y2I6U7-F1
#
_entry.id   AF-A0A7Y2I6U7-F1
#
_cell.length_a   1.000
_cell.length_b   1.000
_cell.length_c   1.000
_cell.angle_alpha   90.00
_cell.angle_beta   90.00
_cell.angle_gamma   90.00
#
_symmetry.space_group_name_H-M   'P 1'
#
loop_
_entity.id
_entity.type
_entity.pdbx_description
1 polymer ?
#
loop_
_entity_poly.entity_id
_entity_poly.type
_entity_poly.pdbx_seq_one_letter_code
_entity_poly.pdbx_strand_id
1 'polypeptide(L)'
;IAQGYRVIPVNPGHKEILGLTCYPELGAIPESVDIVDIFRKSSEVGPVVNQAVDSGARAVWMQLGVINEEAAERAVSAGLLTVMDRCIKIEHSRLTP
;
A
#
# COMPACT_ATOMS: atom_id res chain seq x y z
N ILE A 1 6.94 -7.05 9.49
CA ILE A 1 8.39 -6.72 9.35
C ILE A 1 9.32 -7.93 9.49
N ALA A 2 9.02 -8.96 10.30
CA ALA A 2 9.92 -10.11 10.53
C ALA A 2 9.92 -11.20 9.43
N GLN A 3 9.20 -11.00 8.32
CA GLN A 3 9.00 -12.02 7.27
C GLN A 3 9.84 -11.74 6.02
N GLY A 4 10.98 -11.04 6.15
CA GLY A 4 11.90 -10.78 5.04
C GLY A 4 11.53 -9.63 4.09
N TYR A 5 10.38 -8.99 4.27
CA TYR A 5 9.97 -7.83 3.47
C TYR A 5 10.69 -6.54 3.89
N ARG A 6 11.10 -5.76 2.88
CA ARG A 6 11.43 -4.34 3.06
C ARG A 6 10.12 -3.56 3.27
N VAL A 7 9.91 -3.07 4.49
CA VAL A 7 8.73 -2.27 4.83
C VAL A 7 9.14 -0.80 4.94
N ILE A 8 8.42 0.07 4.26
CA ILE A 8 8.63 1.52 4.25
C ILE A 8 7.34 2.17 4.76
N PRO A 9 7.32 2.70 6.00
CA PRO A 9 6.12 3.33 6.53
C PRO A 9 5.85 4.68 5.85
N VAL A 10 4.57 4.95 5.58
CA VAL A 10 4.11 6.19 4.95
C VAL A 10 2.96 6.77 5.76
N ASN A 11 3.23 7.89 6.45
CA ASN A 11 2.25 8.60 7.24
C ASN A 11 2.76 10.03 7.54
N PRO A 12 2.08 11.11 7.11
CA PRO A 12 2.51 12.47 7.37
C PRO A 12 2.49 12.87 8.86
N GLY A 13 1.77 12.12 9.71
CA GLY A 13 1.71 12.35 11.15
C GLY A 13 2.90 11.79 11.94
N HIS A 14 3.79 11.03 11.30
CA HIS A 14 4.91 10.38 11.98
C HIS A 14 6.21 10.51 11.18
N LYS A 15 7.32 10.72 11.88
CA LYS A 15 8.66 10.71 11.27
C LYS A 15 9.34 9.34 11.34
N GLU A 16 8.88 8.48 12.26
CA GLU A 16 9.42 7.14 12.48
C GLU A 16 8.30 6.21 12.95
N ILE A 17 8.30 4.96 12.47
CA ILE A 17 7.40 3.88 12.91
C ILE A 17 8.23 2.60 13.04
N LEU A 18 8.20 1.95 14.21
CA LEU A 18 8.95 0.72 14.49
C LEU A 18 10.47 0.84 14.22
N GLY A 19 11.07 2.01 14.47
CA GLY A 19 12.50 2.26 14.20
C GLY A 19 12.83 2.50 12.72
N LEU A 20 11.83 2.60 11.85
CA LEU A 20 11.99 2.84 10.41
C LEU A 20 11.59 4.28 10.08
N THR A 21 12.37 4.94 9.22
CA THR A 21 12.04 6.25 8.66
C THR A 21 10.65 6.21 8.01
N CYS A 22 9.77 7.09 8.45
CA CYS A 22 8.42 7.23 7.93
C CYS A 22 8.35 8.44 7.01
N TYR A 23 7.91 8.20 5.78
CA TYR A 23 7.78 9.24 4.77
C TYR A 23 6.36 9.86 4.82
N PRO A 24 6.21 11.14 4.49
CA PRO A 24 4.89 11.78 4.53
C PRO A 24 3.95 11.31 3.40
N GLU A 25 4.51 10.85 2.29
CA GLU A 25 3.80 10.42 1.08
C GLU A 25 4.66 9.46 0.24
N LEU A 26 4.06 8.79 -0.74
CA LEU A 26 4.77 7.79 -1.57
C LEU A 26 5.88 8.43 -2.42
N GLY A 27 5.66 9.63 -2.96
CA GLY A 27 6.64 10.33 -3.79
C GLY A 27 7.90 10.78 -3.06
N ALA A 28 7.90 10.78 -1.72
CA ALA A 28 9.07 11.11 -0.91
C ALA A 28 10.01 9.91 -0.69
N ILE A 29 9.61 8.71 -1.09
CA ILE A 29 10.41 7.49 -0.97
C ILE A 29 11.52 7.51 -2.03
N PRO A 30 12.81 7.39 -1.65
CA PRO A 30 13.94 7.49 -2.58
C PRO A 30 14.22 6.19 -3.37
N GLU A 31 13.41 5.15 -3.16
CA GLU A 31 13.54 3.81 -3.74
C GLU A 31 12.22 3.36 -4.37
N SER A 32 12.29 2.40 -5.30
CA SER A 32 11.09 1.85 -5.96
C SER A 32 10.25 1.02 -4.99
N VAL A 33 8.93 1.16 -5.07
CA VAL A 33 7.97 0.40 -4.25
C VAL A 33 7.29 -0.67 -5.10
N ASP A 34 7.33 -1.92 -4.67
CA ASP A 34 6.62 -3.01 -5.37
C ASP A 34 5.12 -3.01 -5.05
N ILE A 35 4.76 -2.91 -3.77
CA ILE A 35 3.37 -3.01 -3.28
C ILE A 35 3.06 -1.82 -2.37
N VAL A 36 1.99 -1.10 -2.67
CA VAL A 36 1.43 -0.07 -1.79
C VAL A 36 0.33 -0.70 -0.93
N ASP A 37 0.63 -0.91 0.36
CA ASP A 37 -0.26 -1.54 1.33
C ASP A 37 -1.03 -0.50 2.17
N ILE A 38 -2.36 -0.44 1.97
CA ILE A 38 -3.19 0.69 2.38
C ILE A 38 -4.01 0.34 3.63
N PHE A 39 -3.67 0.98 4.76
CA PHE A 39 -4.40 0.93 6.03
C PHE A 39 -5.25 2.19 6.30
N ARG A 40 -5.51 3.01 5.28
CA ARG A 40 -6.36 4.22 5.39
C ARG A 40 -7.84 3.86 5.33
N LYS A 41 -8.70 4.79 5.77
CA LYS A 41 -10.15 4.68 5.59
C LYS A 41 -10.48 4.58 4.10
N SER A 42 -11.50 3.81 3.75
CA SER A 42 -11.97 3.66 2.36
C SER A 42 -12.15 4.98 1.60
N SER A 43 -12.66 6.01 2.27
CA SER A 43 -12.87 7.35 1.70
C SER A 43 -11.57 8.10 1.35
N GLU A 44 -10.43 7.65 1.87
CA GLU A 44 -9.11 8.28 1.67
C GLU A 44 -8.20 7.44 0.76
N VAL A 45 -8.68 6.30 0.25
CA VAL A 45 -7.91 5.40 -0.62
C VAL A 45 -7.62 6.05 -1.97
N GLY A 46 -8.57 6.83 -2.50
CA GLY A 46 -8.48 7.41 -3.83
C GLY A 46 -7.17 8.17 -4.10
N PRO A 47 -6.81 9.16 -3.27
CA PRO A 47 -5.54 9.87 -3.39
C PRO A 47 -4.30 8.96 -3.24
N VAL A 48 -4.36 7.93 -2.38
CA VAL A 48 -3.24 6.99 -2.19
C VAL A 48 -3.03 6.13 -3.44
N VAL A 49 -4.10 5.70 -4.10
CA VAL A 49 -4.01 4.98 -5.38
C VAL A 49 -3.38 5.86 -6.46
N ASN A 50 -3.76 7.13 -6.55
CA ASN A 50 -3.14 8.04 -7.52
C ASN A 50 -1.63 8.16 -7.29
N GLN A 51 -1.21 8.34 -6.03
CA GLN A 51 0.22 8.35 -5.68
C GLN A 51 0.91 7.02 -6.01
N ALA A 52 0.24 5.89 -5.84
CA ALA A 52 0.78 4.57 -6.18
C ALA A 52 1.05 4.45 -7.68
N VAL A 53 0.11 4.91 -8.51
CA VAL A 53 0.26 4.99 -9.98
C VAL A 53 1.43 5.89 -10.34
N ASP A 54 1.49 7.09 -9.77
CA ASP A 54 2.56 8.06 -10.06
C ASP A 54 3.95 7.56 -9.62
N SER A 55 4.02 6.79 -8.52
CA SER A 55 5.27 6.17 -8.04
C SER A 55 5.75 4.99 -8.89
N GLY A 56 4.93 4.52 -9.84
CA GLY A 56 5.23 3.32 -10.63
C GLY A 56 5.17 2.02 -9.84
N ALA A 57 4.32 1.95 -8.81
CA ALA A 57 4.13 0.73 -8.03
C ALA A 57 3.58 -0.40 -8.91
N ARG A 58 3.89 -1.65 -8.57
CA ARG A 58 3.40 -2.82 -9.32
C ARG A 58 2.03 -3.28 -8.84
N ALA A 59 1.72 -3.02 -7.56
CA ALA A 59 0.47 -3.41 -6.95
C ALA A 59 -0.03 -2.39 -5.92
N VAL A 60 -1.35 -2.31 -5.79
CA VAL A 60 -2.03 -1.71 -4.64
C VAL A 60 -2.79 -2.79 -3.88
N TRP A 61 -2.70 -2.72 -2.55
CA TRP A 61 -3.32 -3.65 -1.65
C TRP A 61 -4.19 -2.89 -0.65
N MET A 62 -5.50 -2.93 -0.81
CA MET A 62 -6.44 -2.37 0.15
C MET A 62 -6.71 -3.43 1.22
N GLN A 63 -6.31 -3.12 2.46
CA GLN A 63 -6.39 -4.07 3.57
C GLN A 63 -7.83 -4.51 3.88
N LEU A 64 -7.97 -5.54 4.70
CA LEU A 64 -9.26 -6.06 5.13
C LEU A 64 -10.15 -4.93 5.68
N GLY A 65 -11.38 -4.82 5.17
CA GLY A 65 -12.33 -3.76 5.48
C GLY A 65 -12.13 -2.44 4.73
N VAL A 66 -11.07 -2.31 3.92
CA VAL A 66 -10.80 -1.16 3.07
C VAL A 66 -11.31 -1.47 1.66
N ILE A 67 -12.42 -0.84 1.30
CA ILE A 67 -13.16 -1.09 0.05
C ILE A 67 -13.41 0.23 -0.66
N ASN A 68 -12.85 0.38 -1.86
CA ASN A 68 -13.10 1.54 -2.72
C ASN A 68 -13.04 1.09 -4.19
N GLU A 69 -14.20 0.77 -4.75
CA GLU A 69 -14.33 0.23 -6.11
C GLU A 69 -13.83 1.22 -7.16
N GLU A 70 -14.17 2.50 -7.04
CA GLU A 70 -13.73 3.55 -7.96
C GLU A 70 -12.19 3.68 -7.98
N ALA A 71 -11.54 3.60 -6.82
CA ALA A 71 -10.08 3.61 -6.73
C ALA A 71 -9.47 2.31 -7.30
N ALA A 72 -10.12 1.17 -7.08
CA ALA A 72 -9.68 -0.11 -7.65
C ALA A 72 -9.74 -0.10 -9.18
N GLU A 73 -10.82 0.44 -9.77
CA GLU A 73 -10.98 0.60 -11.22
C GLU A 73 -9.87 1.49 -11.81
N ARG A 74 -9.55 2.60 -11.13
CA ARG A 74 -8.41 3.46 -11.54
C ARG A 74 -7.09 2.71 -11.50
N ALA A 75 -6.81 1.96 -10.45
CA ALA A 75 -5.58 1.20 -10.31
C ALA A 75 -5.44 0.14 -11.41
N VAL A 76 -6.51 -0.62 -11.68
CA VAL A 76 -6.55 -1.61 -12.77
C VAL A 76 -6.36 -0.95 -14.13
N SER A 77 -7.02 0.18 -14.38
CA SER A 77 -6.90 0.93 -15.63
C SER A 77 -5.48 1.46 -15.86
N ALA A 78 -4.75 1.76 -14.77
CA ALA A 78 -3.35 2.14 -14.79
C ALA A 78 -2.37 0.95 -14.86
N GLY A 79 -2.88 -0.29 -14.88
CA GLY A 79 -2.08 -1.51 -15.02
C GLY A 79 -1.53 -2.09 -13.72
N LEU A 80 -2.00 -1.63 -12.56
CA LEU A 80 -1.55 -2.15 -11.27
C LEU A 80 -2.32 -3.43 -10.90
N LEU A 81 -1.61 -4.40 -10.33
CA LEU A 81 -2.25 -5.51 -9.63
C LEU A 81 -3.02 -4.95 -8.44
N THR A 82 -4.32 -5.22 -8.40
CA THR A 82 -5.22 -4.60 -7.41
C THR A 82 -5.87 -5.67 -6.55
N VAL A 83 -5.58 -5.60 -5.25
CA VAL A 83 -6.21 -6.46 -4.23
C VAL A 83 -7.05 -5.58 -3.32
N MET A 84 -8.28 -6.00 -3.05
CA MET A 84 -9.20 -5.28 -2.17
C MET A 84 -9.79 -6.23 -1.12
N ASP A 85 -10.01 -5.70 0.08
CA ASP A 85 -10.62 -6.42 1.20
C ASP A 85 -9.88 -7.73 1.57
N ARG A 86 -8.55 -7.68 1.63
CA ARG A 86 -7.71 -8.82 2.07
C ARG A 86 -6.62 -8.33 3.01
N CYS A 87 -6.26 -9.15 4.00
CA CYS A 87 -5.14 -8.82 4.88
C CYS A 87 -3.86 -9.49 4.39
N ILE A 88 -2.82 -8.70 4.10
CA ILE A 88 -1.55 -9.23 3.59
C ILE A 88 -0.90 -10.25 4.55
N LYS A 89 -1.08 -10.07 5.87
CA LYS A 89 -0.58 -11.00 6.88
C LYS A 89 -1.30 -12.36 6.79
N ILE A 90 -2.63 -12.34 6.64
CA ILE A 90 -3.43 -13.57 6.54
C ILE A 90 -3.07 -14.30 5.25
N GLU A 91 -2.99 -13.57 4.13
CA GLU A 91 -2.64 -14.16 2.84
C GLU A 91 -1.20 -14.71 2.84
N HIS A 92 -0.25 -14.01 3.45
CA HIS A 92 1.11 -14.53 3.64
C HIS A 92 1.08 -15.85 4.40
N SER A 93 0.49 -15.88 5.61
CA SER A 93 0.40 -17.09 6.42
C SER A 93 -0.35 -18.24 5.75
N ARG A 94 -1.29 -17.96 4.85
CA ARG A 94 -2.02 -18.99 4.08
C ARG A 94 -1.14 -19.62 2.98
N LEU A 95 -0.20 -18.87 2.44
CA LEU A 95 0.59 -19.26 1.27
C LEU A 95 2.03 -19.69 1.61
N THR A 96 2.55 -19.28 2.77
CA THR A 96 3.88 -19.68 3.25
C THR A 96 3.79 -20.80 4.28
N PRO A 97 4.62 -21.86 4.18
CA PRO A 97 4.69 -22.95 5.14
C PRO A 97 4.96 -22.51 6.58
#